data_AF-A0A4U0V619-F1
#
_entry.id   AF-A0A4U0V619-F1
#
_cell.length_a   1.000
_cell.length_b   1.000
_cell.length_c   1.000
_cell.angle_alpha   90.00
_cell.angle_beta   90.00
_cell.angle_gamma   90.00
#
_symmetry.space_group_name_H-M   'P 1'
#
loop_
_entity.id
_entity.type
_entity.pdbx_description
1 polymer ?
#
loop_
_entity_poly.entity_id
_entity_poly.type
_entity_poly.pdbx_seq_one_letter_code
_entity_poly.pdbx_strand_id
1 'polypeptide(L)'
;MTPEEFVIVRGKLYRYDEEFDSNPDAYPPLLQPALTKSGKRRVHQPSVRYSPITYWQAQCSFRNLDVTGSMAELQTRIRTRDKACDEHIGEEIKELTKARDDYVWPGLSAKMQAWANPERAVREAFSGTDHVKPVVLKVGDDEHARLRELCGTLGLEHESTDAPERHRTLLGIKSDRWLVVGSNARDVFEVISEISRQRCRKQAELKERQEGRRQAAINQREAESRIRQVALVATASENQGVWDLTGRWNITCPEMQEYKLGKLTGFYMNISRDIAPYPNTNCDSDGRDGFHDERATSQIRKHTTVPTQEMSAEVRYYATFLVNKIAGVMRISGPVASGKQKACAMTYQWRGLETGKGRLVPGPDKVLMEVVFSEYGTAVSGEFEGGGFPRVTFTGVKVEAGNNRRSSSEYPWNSFARAHEKERPSRWGIFV
;
A
#
# COMPACT_ATOMS: atom_id res chain seq x y z
N MET A 1 33.24 -29.22 36.47
CA MET A 1 32.89 -28.00 37.21
C MET A 1 31.75 -28.35 38.15
N THR A 2 31.87 -28.08 39.45
CA THR A 2 30.77 -28.24 40.42
C THR A 2 29.83 -27.03 40.38
N PRO A 3 28.60 -27.12 40.94
CA PRO A 3 27.72 -25.96 41.06
C PRO A 3 28.35 -24.76 41.80
N GLU A 4 29.19 -25.01 42.81
CA GLU A 4 29.91 -23.99 43.55
C GLU A 4 30.97 -23.30 42.68
N GLU A 5 31.73 -24.08 41.91
CA GLU A 5 32.69 -23.57 40.93
C GLU A 5 31.99 -22.74 39.84
N PHE A 6 30.79 -23.13 39.41
CA PHE A 6 30.00 -22.37 38.44
C PHE A 6 29.57 -21.00 38.98
N VAL A 7 29.16 -20.93 40.25
CA VAL A 7 28.83 -19.63 40.90
C VAL A 7 30.07 -18.74 40.96
N ILE A 8 31.24 -19.31 41.26
CA ILE A 8 32.52 -18.58 41.26
C ILE A 8 32.85 -18.07 39.85
N VAL A 9 32.78 -18.93 38.82
CA VAL A 9 33.03 -18.56 37.42
C VAL A 9 32.09 -17.45 36.96
N ARG A 10 30.79 -17.57 37.27
CA ARG A 10 29.81 -16.53 36.94
C ARG A 10 30.12 -15.21 37.64
N GLY A 11 30.51 -15.24 38.92
CA GLY A 11 30.92 -14.05 39.67
C GLY A 11 32.23 -13.42 39.16
N LYS A 12 33.08 -14.19 38.46
CA LYS A 12 34.26 -13.66 37.78
C LYS A 12 33.94 -13.06 36.41
N LEU A 13 32.95 -13.60 35.69
CA LEU A 13 32.54 -13.12 34.38
C LEU A 13 31.74 -11.81 34.42
N TYR A 14 31.03 -11.58 35.53
CA TYR A 14 30.20 -10.39 35.73
C TYR A 14 30.63 -9.68 37.01
N ARG A 15 30.88 -8.37 36.92
CA ARG A 15 31.12 -7.51 38.09
C ARG A 15 30.14 -6.36 38.04
N TYR A 16 29.44 -6.07 39.13
CA TYR A 16 28.38 -5.05 39.15
C TYR A 16 27.33 -5.25 38.04
N ASP A 17 26.99 -6.51 37.74
CA ASP A 17 26.06 -6.93 36.67
C ASP A 17 26.49 -6.56 35.24
N GLU A 18 27.78 -6.27 35.03
CA GLU A 18 28.34 -5.87 33.74
C GLU A 18 29.47 -6.83 33.32
N GLU A 19 29.62 -7.03 32.01
CA GLU A 19 30.65 -7.88 31.40
C GLU A 19 31.99 -7.14 31.22
N PHE A 20 33.08 -7.88 31.08
CA PHE A 20 34.37 -7.29 30.74
C PHE A 20 34.33 -6.69 29.33
N ASP A 21 34.68 -5.41 29.20
CA ASP A 21 34.89 -4.76 27.91
C ASP A 21 36.39 -4.72 27.62
N SER A 22 36.79 -5.30 26.48
CA SER A 22 38.19 -5.31 26.03
C SER A 22 38.65 -3.96 25.49
N ASN A 23 37.73 -3.06 25.16
CA ASN A 23 38.02 -1.73 24.63
C ASN A 23 37.18 -0.66 25.33
N PRO A 24 37.35 -0.46 26.65
CA PRO A 24 36.58 0.53 27.38
C PRO A 24 36.98 1.97 27.02
N ASP A 25 38.05 2.18 26.23
CA ASP A 25 38.52 3.49 25.76
C ASP A 25 37.62 4.13 24.69
N ALA A 26 36.70 3.36 24.10
CA ALA A 26 35.78 3.86 23.07
C ALA A 26 34.62 4.70 23.64
N TYR A 27 34.37 4.61 24.94
CA TYR A 27 33.20 5.15 25.62
C TYR A 27 33.41 6.38 26.51
N PRO A 28 34.61 6.73 27.01
CA PRO A 28 34.77 7.95 27.77
C PRO A 28 34.60 9.16 26.84
N PRO A 29 33.99 10.26 27.31
CA PRO A 29 33.99 11.49 26.56
C PRO A 29 35.42 11.95 26.28
N LEU A 30 35.63 12.51 25.08
CA LEU A 30 36.93 13.07 24.72
C LEU A 30 37.27 14.21 25.68
N LEU A 31 38.43 14.12 26.34
CA LEU A 31 38.92 15.20 27.22
C LEU A 31 39.21 16.48 26.42
N GLN A 32 39.53 16.34 25.13
CA GLN A 32 39.70 17.44 24.20
C GLN A 32 38.87 17.16 22.93
N PRO A 33 38.19 18.17 22.36
CA PRO A 33 37.43 17.98 21.13
C PRO A 33 38.29 17.39 20.01
N ALA A 34 37.76 16.41 19.27
CA ALA A 34 38.46 15.85 18.12
C ALA A 34 38.77 16.97 17.11
N LEU A 35 40.05 17.10 16.75
CA LEU A 35 40.54 18.07 15.78
C LEU A 35 40.66 17.45 14.38
N THR A 36 40.51 18.27 13.34
CA THR A 36 40.79 17.92 11.94
C THR A 36 42.31 17.89 11.71
N LYS A 37 42.75 17.38 10.55
CA LYS A 37 44.18 17.46 10.14
C LYS A 37 44.73 18.90 10.14
N SER A 38 43.85 19.90 10.04
CA SER A 38 44.19 21.33 10.11
C SER A 38 44.23 21.92 11.52
N GLY A 39 44.06 21.11 12.57
CA GLY A 39 43.98 21.58 13.96
C GLY A 39 42.63 22.21 14.37
N LYS A 40 41.68 22.39 13.43
CA LYS A 40 40.33 22.91 13.74
C LYS A 40 39.43 21.84 14.35
N ARG A 41 38.56 22.20 15.30
CA ARG A 41 37.54 21.29 15.88
C ARG A 41 36.69 20.65 14.78
N ARG A 42 36.53 19.33 14.78
CA ARG A 42 35.65 18.61 13.85
C ARG A 42 34.19 19.01 14.08
N VAL A 43 33.46 19.27 13.00
CA VAL A 43 32.02 19.60 13.02
C VAL A 43 31.22 18.47 13.67
N HIS A 44 31.52 17.22 13.29
CA HIS A 44 30.93 16.04 13.91
C HIS A 44 31.95 15.42 14.88
N GLN A 45 31.66 15.58 16.17
CA GLN A 45 32.35 14.83 17.22
C GLN A 45 31.86 13.38 17.19
N PRO A 46 32.72 12.40 17.49
CA PRO A 46 32.28 11.02 17.65
C PRO A 46 31.13 10.95 18.65
N SER A 47 30.04 10.26 18.32
CA SER A 47 28.95 10.04 19.26
C SER A 47 29.44 9.11 20.36
N VAL A 48 29.53 9.63 21.58
CA VAL A 48 29.93 8.83 22.74
C VAL A 48 28.71 8.09 23.25
N ARG A 49 28.77 6.76 23.30
CA ARG A 49 27.69 5.94 23.88
C ARG A 49 27.68 6.15 25.39
N TYR A 50 26.56 6.61 25.93
CA TYR A 50 26.36 6.74 27.36
C TYR A 50 26.47 5.37 28.04
N SER A 51 27.28 5.29 29.10
CA SER A 51 27.47 4.08 29.90
C SER A 51 27.22 4.43 31.38
N PRO A 52 26.45 3.60 32.12
CA PRO A 52 26.09 3.87 33.51
C PRO A 52 27.32 3.80 34.44
N ILE A 53 27.17 4.28 35.69
CA ILE A 53 28.26 4.23 36.68
C ILE A 53 28.68 2.79 37.01
N THR A 54 27.74 1.84 37.05
CA THR A 54 27.97 0.41 37.29
C THR A 54 28.93 -0.20 36.28
N TYR A 55 28.79 0.17 35.00
CA TYR A 55 29.72 -0.22 33.94
C TYR A 55 31.15 0.22 34.26
N TRP A 56 31.36 1.49 34.63
CA TRP A 56 32.70 1.99 34.96
C TRP A 56 33.28 1.33 36.22
N GLN A 57 32.45 1.05 37.22
CA GLN A 57 32.85 0.29 38.41
C GLN A 57 33.27 -1.14 38.06
N ALA A 58 32.51 -1.81 37.19
CA ALA A 58 32.84 -3.13 36.68
C ALA A 58 34.19 -3.13 35.95
N GLN A 59 34.38 -2.21 35.00
CA GLN A 59 35.62 -2.12 34.24
C GLN A 59 36.82 -1.83 35.15
N CYS A 60 36.68 -0.98 36.16
CA CYS A 60 37.72 -0.76 37.18
C CYS A 60 37.99 -2.03 37.97
N SER A 61 36.93 -2.72 38.41
CA SER A 61 37.04 -3.94 39.20
C SER A 61 37.80 -5.03 38.44
N PHE A 62 37.44 -5.34 37.19
CA PHE A 62 38.14 -6.34 36.37
C PHE A 62 39.65 -6.11 36.30
N ARG A 63 40.08 -4.85 36.37
CA ARG A 63 41.47 -4.40 36.28
C ARG A 63 42.12 -4.15 37.65
N ASN A 64 41.46 -4.56 38.73
CA ASN A 64 41.89 -4.35 40.12
C ASN A 64 42.15 -2.86 40.47
N LEU A 65 41.40 -1.95 39.85
CA LEU A 65 41.41 -0.52 40.15
C LEU A 65 40.36 -0.19 41.21
N ASP A 66 40.53 0.93 41.91
CA ASP A 66 39.52 1.42 42.86
C ASP A 66 38.18 1.69 42.15
N VAL A 67 37.12 1.13 42.74
CA VAL A 67 35.72 1.13 42.24
C VAL A 67 34.88 2.24 42.87
N THR A 68 35.43 3.01 43.81
CA THR A 68 34.74 4.10 44.50
C THR A 68 34.98 5.45 43.83
N GLY A 69 34.06 6.40 44.01
CA GLY A 69 34.20 7.77 43.49
C GLY A 69 33.20 8.11 42.38
N SER A 70 33.38 9.31 41.82
CA SER A 70 32.57 9.86 40.75
C SER A 70 32.85 9.18 39.41
N MET A 71 31.92 9.31 38.46
CA MET A 71 32.06 8.77 37.11
C MET A 71 33.32 9.29 36.40
N ALA A 72 33.67 10.57 36.60
CA ALA A 72 34.85 11.18 35.99
C ALA A 72 36.16 10.57 36.53
N GLU A 73 36.21 10.26 37.84
CA GLU A 73 37.36 9.61 38.46
C GLU A 73 37.52 8.17 37.95
N LEU A 74 36.44 7.40 37.90
CA LEU A 74 36.46 6.03 37.34
C LEU A 74 36.94 6.03 35.88
N GLN A 75 36.39 6.91 35.05
CA GLN A 75 36.84 7.06 33.65
C GLN A 75 38.31 7.46 33.55
N THR A 76 38.80 8.31 34.46
CA THR A 76 40.21 8.72 34.47
C THR A 76 41.11 7.54 34.80
N ARG A 77 40.75 6.71 35.79
CA ARG A 77 41.49 5.49 36.13
C ARG A 77 41.54 4.50 34.97
N ILE A 78 40.41 4.32 34.26
CA ILE A 78 40.38 3.49 33.05
C ILE A 78 41.32 4.06 31.98
N ARG A 79 41.35 5.37 31.74
CA ARG A 79 42.27 5.98 30.76
C ARG A 79 43.75 5.77 31.10
N THR A 80 44.10 5.75 32.38
CA THR A 80 45.49 5.63 32.85
C THR A 80 45.91 4.21 33.20
N ARG A 81 45.07 3.21 32.90
CA ARG A 81 45.35 1.80 33.21
C ARG A 81 46.52 1.23 32.39
N ASP A 82 47.08 0.13 32.86
CA ASP A 82 47.97 -0.70 32.05
C ASP A 82 47.17 -1.52 31.05
N LYS A 83 47.36 -1.23 29.75
CA LYS A 83 46.65 -1.92 28.66
C LYS A 83 47.19 -3.32 28.39
N ALA A 84 48.42 -3.63 28.80
CA ALA A 84 48.97 -4.98 28.64
C ALA A 84 48.20 -5.99 29.50
N CYS A 85 47.74 -5.57 30.69
CA CYS A 85 46.89 -6.39 31.56
C CYS A 85 45.53 -6.71 30.94
N ASP A 86 44.98 -5.85 30.07
CA ASP A 86 43.67 -6.08 29.45
C ASP A 86 43.67 -7.33 28.55
N GLU A 87 44.78 -7.62 27.87
CA GLU A 87 44.91 -8.81 27.03
C GLU A 87 44.86 -10.08 27.88
N HIS A 88 45.61 -10.11 28.99
CA HIS A 88 45.61 -11.25 29.91
C HIS A 88 44.24 -11.46 30.58
N ILE A 89 43.57 -10.38 31.01
CA ILE A 89 42.21 -10.46 31.55
C ILE A 89 41.26 -10.98 30.46
N GLY A 90 41.40 -10.53 29.22
CA GLY A 90 40.62 -11.01 28.07
C GLY A 90 40.77 -12.51 27.86
N GLU A 91 41.99 -13.04 27.95
CA GLU A 91 42.26 -14.49 27.88
C GLU A 91 41.64 -15.25 29.06
N GLU A 92 41.79 -14.75 30.30
CA GLU A 92 41.16 -15.37 31.48
C GLU A 92 39.63 -15.41 31.32
N ILE A 93 39.01 -14.30 30.92
CA ILE A 93 37.56 -14.20 30.69
C ILE A 93 37.12 -15.14 29.58
N LYS A 94 37.91 -15.30 28.51
CA LYS A 94 37.62 -16.25 27.43
C LYS A 94 37.63 -17.69 27.93
N GLU A 95 38.63 -18.09 28.72
CA GLU A 95 38.68 -19.43 29.32
C GLU A 95 37.56 -19.66 30.33
N LEU A 96 37.23 -18.66 31.17
CA LEU A 96 36.10 -18.73 32.09
C LEU A 96 34.76 -18.84 31.34
N THR A 97 34.60 -18.10 30.24
CA THR A 97 33.41 -18.18 29.39
C THR A 97 33.26 -19.56 28.78
N LYS A 98 34.36 -20.10 28.24
CA LYS A 98 34.41 -21.48 27.75
C LYS A 98 34.05 -22.49 28.83
N ALA A 99 34.62 -22.37 30.03
CA ALA A 99 34.33 -23.27 31.14
C ALA A 99 32.86 -23.20 31.60
N ARG A 100 32.27 -21.99 31.63
CA ARG A 100 30.84 -21.78 31.88
C ARG A 100 30.01 -22.48 30.81
N ASP A 101 30.35 -22.25 29.54
CA ASP A 101 29.61 -22.81 28.42
C ASP A 101 29.71 -24.33 28.39
N ASP A 102 30.89 -24.90 28.66
CA ASP A 102 31.11 -26.34 28.83
C ASP A 102 30.26 -26.94 29.94
N TYR A 103 30.08 -26.23 31.06
CA TYR A 103 29.24 -26.69 32.16
C TYR A 103 27.74 -26.64 31.82
N VAL A 104 27.28 -25.59 31.14
CA VAL A 104 25.87 -25.42 30.76
C VAL A 104 25.49 -26.33 29.58
N TRP A 105 26.45 -26.63 28.71
CA TRP A 105 26.25 -27.31 27.44
C TRP A 105 25.45 -28.63 27.53
N PRO A 106 25.73 -29.57 28.45
CA PRO A 106 24.98 -30.83 28.56
C PRO A 106 23.52 -30.64 28.98
N GLY A 107 23.19 -29.52 29.64
CA GLY A 107 21.83 -29.19 30.06
C GLY A 107 20.99 -28.52 28.97
N LEU A 108 21.61 -28.10 27.86
CA LEU A 108 20.91 -27.48 26.74
C LEU A 108 20.23 -28.53 25.86
N SER A 109 19.02 -28.23 25.40
CA SER A 109 18.41 -29.02 24.31
C SER A 109 19.25 -28.94 23.04
N ALA A 110 19.20 -29.95 22.17
CA ALA A 110 19.93 -29.97 20.89
C ALA A 110 19.69 -28.70 20.04
N LYS A 111 18.47 -28.15 20.08
CA LYS A 111 18.14 -26.88 19.42
C LYS A 111 18.89 -25.69 20.02
N MET A 112 19.03 -25.64 21.34
CA MET A 112 19.76 -24.57 22.02
C MET A 112 21.26 -24.71 21.86
N GLN A 113 21.78 -25.96 21.86
CA GLN A 113 23.18 -26.25 21.53
C GLN A 113 23.54 -25.76 20.13
N ALA A 114 22.70 -26.08 19.13
CA ALA A 114 22.88 -25.63 17.74
C ALA A 114 22.85 -24.10 17.60
N TRP A 115 22.10 -23.40 18.44
CA TRP A 115 22.05 -21.94 18.43
C TRP A 115 23.24 -21.29 19.14
N ALA A 116 23.69 -21.88 20.25
CA ALA A 116 24.80 -21.35 21.05
C ALA A 116 26.17 -21.60 20.41
N ASN A 117 26.40 -22.80 19.86
CA ASN A 117 27.63 -23.15 19.16
C ASN A 117 27.32 -24.24 18.10
N PRO A 118 26.97 -23.85 16.86
CA PRO A 118 26.55 -24.81 15.84
C PRO A 118 27.68 -25.78 15.45
N GLU A 119 28.94 -25.34 15.47
CA GLU A 119 30.08 -26.20 15.12
C GLU A 119 30.25 -27.35 16.13
N ARG A 120 30.22 -27.02 17.43
CA ARG A 120 30.30 -28.02 18.51
C ARG A 120 29.08 -28.95 18.46
N ALA A 121 27.89 -28.42 18.25
CA ALA A 121 26.67 -29.22 18.12
C ALA A 121 26.77 -30.24 17.00
N VAL A 122 27.29 -29.86 15.82
CA VAL A 122 27.53 -30.79 14.70
C VAL A 122 28.57 -31.84 15.08
N ARG A 123 29.74 -31.43 15.62
CA ARG A 123 30.79 -32.39 15.98
C ARG A 123 30.30 -33.42 16.99
N GLU A 124 29.62 -33.00 18.04
CA GLU A 124 29.12 -33.91 19.06
C GLU A 124 28.00 -34.79 18.54
N ALA A 125 27.05 -34.23 17.77
CA ALA A 125 25.95 -34.99 17.19
C ALA A 125 26.44 -36.13 16.29
N PHE A 126 27.55 -35.92 15.56
CA PHE A 126 28.10 -36.91 14.62
C PHE A 126 29.38 -37.59 15.12
N SER A 127 29.74 -37.44 16.41
CA SER A 127 30.90 -38.14 16.99
C SER A 127 30.55 -39.58 17.34
N GLY A 128 31.08 -40.54 16.56
CA GLY A 128 31.16 -41.95 16.96
C GLY A 128 29.91 -42.82 16.73
N THR A 129 28.97 -42.42 15.89
CA THR A 129 27.81 -43.26 15.52
C THR A 129 27.58 -43.27 14.02
N ASP A 130 27.48 -44.47 13.43
CA ASP A 130 27.36 -44.65 11.97
C ASP A 130 25.99 -44.20 11.41
N HIS A 131 24.99 -43.99 12.27
CA HIS A 131 23.63 -43.61 11.85
C HIS A 131 22.97 -42.60 12.80
N VAL A 132 23.28 -41.31 12.61
CA VAL A 132 22.66 -40.20 13.33
C VAL A 132 21.57 -39.58 12.46
N LYS A 133 20.40 -39.31 13.05
CA LYS A 133 19.34 -38.57 12.37
C LYS A 133 19.85 -37.19 11.94
N PRO A 134 19.50 -36.70 10.74
CA PRO A 134 19.93 -35.37 10.32
C PRO A 134 19.53 -34.27 11.30
N VAL A 135 20.42 -33.32 11.49
CA VAL A 135 20.24 -32.15 12.36
C VAL A 135 19.87 -30.95 11.50
N VAL A 136 18.86 -30.19 11.94
CA VAL A 136 18.43 -28.95 11.27
C VAL A 136 18.94 -27.76 12.08
N LEU A 137 19.88 -27.01 11.51
CA LEU A 137 20.53 -25.86 12.11
C LEU A 137 19.90 -24.56 11.61
N LYS A 138 19.59 -23.65 12.54
CA LYS A 138 19.01 -22.32 12.26
C LYS A 138 20.07 -21.26 12.48
N VAL A 139 20.91 -21.05 11.48
CA VAL A 139 22.10 -20.19 11.58
C VAL A 139 22.03 -19.00 10.63
N GLY A 140 22.78 -17.94 10.94
CA GLY A 140 22.92 -16.78 10.06
C GLY A 140 23.70 -17.09 8.79
N ASP A 141 23.62 -16.21 7.77
CA ASP A 141 24.30 -16.41 6.48
C ASP A 141 25.83 -16.57 6.63
N ASP A 142 26.44 -15.80 7.53
CA ASP A 142 27.90 -15.84 7.79
C ASP A 142 28.35 -17.17 8.41
N GLU A 143 27.56 -17.69 9.36
CA GLU A 143 27.79 -19.00 9.99
C GLU A 143 27.54 -20.14 9.01
N HIS A 144 26.63 -19.94 8.06
CA HIS A 144 26.25 -20.93 7.06
C HIS A 144 27.46 -21.35 6.22
N ALA A 145 28.31 -20.41 5.80
CA ALA A 145 29.51 -20.72 5.01
C ALA A 145 30.51 -21.56 5.81
N ARG A 146 30.78 -21.16 7.06
CA ARG A 146 31.71 -21.86 7.96
C ARG A 146 31.24 -23.28 8.27
N LEU A 147 29.94 -23.46 8.50
CA LEU A 147 29.39 -24.78 8.78
C LEU A 147 29.43 -25.72 7.57
N ARG A 148 29.25 -25.22 6.34
CA ARG A 148 29.42 -26.05 5.14
C ARG A 148 30.84 -26.58 5.00
N GLU A 149 31.83 -25.71 5.24
CA GLU A 149 33.25 -26.10 5.24
C GLU A 149 33.55 -27.14 6.32
N LEU A 150 33.02 -26.94 7.54
CA LEU A 150 33.11 -27.90 8.62
C LEU A 150 32.48 -29.25 8.25
N CYS A 151 31.26 -29.24 7.69
CA CYS A 151 30.58 -30.46 7.25
C CYS A 151 31.39 -31.21 6.20
N GLY A 152 31.98 -30.49 5.22
CA GLY A 152 32.86 -31.07 4.22
C GLY A 152 34.11 -31.72 4.83
N THR A 153 34.72 -31.07 5.83
CA THR A 153 35.88 -31.60 6.56
C THR A 153 35.54 -32.86 7.35
N LEU A 154 34.31 -32.95 7.87
CA LEU A 154 33.81 -34.11 8.61
C LEU A 154 33.22 -35.21 7.71
N GLY A 155 33.17 -35.01 6.38
CA GLY A 155 32.53 -35.95 5.45
C GLY A 155 31.01 -36.05 5.62
N LEU A 156 30.37 -35.00 6.14
CA LEU A 156 28.92 -34.93 6.34
C LEU A 156 28.21 -34.33 5.13
N GLU A 157 27.11 -34.96 4.76
CA GLU A 157 26.20 -34.47 3.74
C GLU A 157 25.39 -33.30 4.29
N HIS A 158 25.21 -32.26 3.48
CA HIS A 158 24.54 -31.06 3.93
C HIS A 158 23.86 -30.32 2.79
N GLU A 159 22.70 -29.73 3.06
CA GLU A 159 21.98 -28.93 2.09
C GLU A 159 21.17 -27.83 2.79
N SER A 160 21.00 -26.70 2.09
CA SER A 160 20.36 -25.50 2.63
C SER A 160 18.95 -25.36 2.09
N THR A 161 17.98 -25.14 2.96
CA THR A 161 16.58 -24.95 2.58
C THR A 161 15.99 -23.72 3.25
N ASP A 162 14.92 -23.16 2.69
CA ASP A 162 14.23 -22.05 3.34
C ASP A 162 13.39 -22.56 4.51
N ALA A 163 13.34 -21.78 5.59
CA ALA A 163 12.44 -22.03 6.70
C ALA A 163 10.97 -22.12 6.23
N PRO A 164 10.16 -23.01 6.84
CA PRO A 164 8.71 -23.06 6.58
C PRO A 164 7.98 -21.76 6.94
N GLU A 165 8.52 -20.99 7.88
CA GLU A 165 7.99 -19.72 8.33
C GLU A 165 8.95 -18.59 7.98
N ARG A 166 8.41 -17.51 7.40
CA ARG A 166 9.18 -16.29 7.20
C ARG A 166 8.97 -15.38 8.40
N HIS A 167 10.04 -15.11 9.13
CA HIS A 167 9.99 -14.11 10.20
C HIS A 167 10.00 -12.70 9.60
N ARG A 168 9.02 -11.89 9.99
CA ARG A 168 8.97 -10.48 9.62
C ARG A 168 9.91 -9.73 10.54
N THR A 169 11.04 -9.28 10.01
CA THR A 169 11.97 -8.40 10.73
C THR A 169 11.61 -6.94 10.47
N LEU A 170 12.12 -6.03 11.30
CA LEU A 170 11.97 -4.58 11.10
C LEU A 170 12.51 -4.10 9.74
N LEU A 171 13.51 -4.81 9.19
CA LEU A 171 14.16 -4.50 7.91
C LEU A 171 13.50 -5.20 6.71
N GLY A 172 12.38 -5.91 6.92
CA GLY A 172 11.66 -6.61 5.87
C GLY A 172 11.56 -8.12 6.12
N ILE A 173 11.10 -8.82 5.09
CA ILE A 173 10.95 -10.27 5.11
C ILE A 173 12.29 -10.88 4.71
N LYS A 174 13.11 -11.26 5.70
CA LYS A 174 14.29 -12.10 5.43
C LYS A 174 13.85 -13.55 5.36
N SER A 175 14.37 -14.27 4.37
CA SER A 175 14.25 -15.72 4.29
C SER A 175 15.26 -16.31 5.26
N ASP A 176 14.78 -16.84 6.39
CA ASP A 176 15.64 -17.63 7.26
C ASP A 176 16.02 -18.90 6.51
N ARG A 177 17.32 -19.10 6.26
CA ARG A 177 17.83 -20.32 5.65
C ARG A 177 18.23 -21.28 6.76
N TRP A 178 17.80 -22.53 6.65
CA TRP A 178 18.19 -23.61 7.55
C TRP A 178 19.21 -24.49 6.83
N LEU A 179 20.22 -24.95 7.56
CA LEU A 179 21.18 -25.95 7.10
C LEU A 179 20.78 -27.31 7.67
N VAL A 180 20.51 -28.27 6.79
CA VAL A 180 20.27 -29.66 7.18
C VAL A 180 21.58 -30.42 7.00
N VAL A 181 22.04 -31.11 8.04
CA VAL A 181 23.31 -31.86 8.06
C VAL A 181 23.02 -33.30 8.46
N GLY A 182 23.63 -34.28 7.79
CA GLY A 182 23.45 -35.71 8.07
C GLY A 182 24.63 -36.56 7.59
N SER A 183 24.71 -37.81 8.03
CA SER A 183 25.79 -38.72 7.62
C SER A 183 25.62 -39.25 6.19
N ASN A 184 24.43 -39.12 5.58
CA ASN A 184 24.17 -39.57 4.22
C ASN A 184 23.18 -38.65 3.50
N ALA A 185 23.28 -38.62 2.17
CA ALA A 185 22.53 -37.69 1.32
C ALA A 185 21.03 -38.01 1.30
N ARG A 186 20.66 -39.29 1.45
CA ARG A 186 19.26 -39.73 1.42
C ARG A 186 18.48 -39.15 2.61
N ASP A 187 19.02 -39.25 3.81
CA ASP A 187 18.35 -38.77 5.02
C ASP A 187 18.24 -37.24 5.01
N VAL A 188 19.28 -36.54 4.55
CA VAL A 188 19.25 -35.08 4.36
C VAL A 188 18.15 -34.69 3.38
N PHE A 189 18.06 -35.38 2.25
CA PHE A 189 17.03 -35.16 1.24
C PHE A 189 15.61 -35.43 1.78
N GLU A 190 15.42 -36.49 2.55
CA GLU A 190 14.13 -36.81 3.17
C GLU A 190 13.68 -35.69 4.14
N VAL A 191 14.59 -35.18 4.97
CA VAL A 191 14.31 -34.06 5.88
C VAL A 191 14.00 -32.76 5.12
N ILE A 192 14.74 -32.45 4.06
CA ILE A 192 14.50 -31.26 3.22
C ILE A 192 13.17 -31.36 2.48
N SER A 193 12.83 -32.55 2.00
CA SER A 193 11.55 -32.83 1.36
C SER A 193 10.39 -32.59 2.33
N GLU A 194 10.53 -33.02 3.59
CA GLU A 194 9.51 -32.77 4.61
C GLU A 194 9.40 -31.29 4.98
N ILE A 195 10.52 -30.58 5.17
CA ILE A 195 10.53 -29.11 5.40
C ILE A 195 9.84 -28.39 4.24
N SER A 196 10.12 -28.80 2.99
CA SER A 196 9.52 -28.22 1.79
C SER A 196 8.01 -28.47 1.71
N ARG A 197 7.55 -29.67 2.08
CA ARG A 197 6.10 -29.98 2.18
C ARG A 197 5.42 -29.12 3.23
N GLN A 198 6.03 -28.97 4.41
CA GLN A 198 5.50 -28.12 5.48
C GLN A 198 5.41 -26.65 5.04
N ARG A 199 6.43 -26.14 4.34
CA ARG A 199 6.43 -24.80 3.75
C ARG A 199 5.28 -24.64 2.75
N CYS A 200 5.08 -25.61 1.86
CA CYS A 200 3.99 -25.57 0.88
C CYS A 200 2.61 -25.56 1.56
N ARG A 201 2.40 -26.40 2.59
CA ARG A 201 1.16 -26.44 3.39
C ARG A 201 0.88 -25.09 4.05
N LYS A 202 1.86 -24.51 4.75
CA LYS A 202 1.71 -23.20 5.41
C LYS A 202 1.46 -22.07 4.42
N GLN A 203 2.11 -22.10 3.25
CA GLN A 203 1.88 -21.10 2.22
C GLN A 203 0.49 -21.22 1.58
N ALA A 204 -0.01 -22.44 1.39
CA ALA A 204 -1.37 -22.69 0.92
C ALA A 204 -2.40 -22.18 1.94
N GLU A 205 -2.23 -22.51 3.22
CA GLU A 205 -3.10 -22.05 4.31
C GLU A 205 -3.10 -20.51 4.41
N LEU A 206 -1.93 -19.87 4.29
CA LEU A 206 -1.84 -18.40 4.31
C LEU A 206 -2.57 -17.78 3.10
N LYS A 207 -2.44 -18.37 1.91
CA LYS A 207 -3.14 -17.91 0.70
C LYS A 207 -4.65 -18.06 0.85
N GLU A 208 -5.12 -19.22 1.32
CA GLU A 208 -6.53 -19.48 1.60
C GLU A 208 -7.08 -18.50 2.64
N ARG A 209 -6.35 -18.25 3.72
CA ARG A 209 -6.73 -17.26 4.74
C ARG A 209 -6.78 -15.83 4.18
N GLN A 210 -5.88 -15.47 3.29
CA GLN A 210 -5.90 -14.17 2.61
C GLN A 210 -7.07 -14.05 1.64
N GLU A 211 -7.36 -15.11 0.89
CA GLU A 211 -8.48 -15.17 -0.04
C GLU A 211 -9.81 -15.12 0.70
N GLY A 212 -9.98 -15.90 1.77
CA GLY A 212 -11.14 -15.85 2.65
C GLY A 212 -11.35 -14.46 3.25
N ARG A 213 -10.28 -13.77 3.68
CA ARG A 213 -10.36 -12.37 4.13
C ARG A 213 -10.77 -11.41 3.02
N ARG A 214 -10.26 -11.60 1.80
CA ARG A 214 -10.65 -10.78 0.64
C ARG A 214 -12.11 -10.98 0.28
N GLN A 215 -12.59 -12.23 0.25
CA GLN A 215 -13.97 -12.55 -0.03
C GLN A 215 -14.91 -12.00 1.05
N ALA A 216 -14.54 -12.15 2.33
CA ALA A 216 -15.29 -11.58 3.44
C ALA A 216 -15.39 -10.04 3.32
N ALA A 217 -14.30 -9.36 2.95
CA ALA A 217 -14.30 -7.92 2.74
C ALA A 217 -15.17 -7.48 1.55
N ILE A 218 -15.23 -8.27 0.47
CA ILE A 218 -16.12 -8.02 -0.66
C ILE A 218 -17.59 -8.18 -0.22
N ASN A 219 -17.92 -9.31 0.42
CA ASN A 219 -19.27 -9.57 0.91
C ASN A 219 -19.74 -8.49 1.91
N GLN A 220 -18.85 -8.04 2.80
CA GLN A 220 -19.13 -6.96 3.73
C GLN A 220 -19.44 -5.66 2.99
N ARG A 221 -18.64 -5.27 1.99
CA ARG A 221 -18.88 -4.06 1.18
C ARG A 221 -20.21 -4.14 0.43
N GLU A 222 -20.55 -5.30 -0.12
CA GLU A 222 -21.84 -5.51 -0.79
C GLU A 222 -23.02 -5.43 0.18
N ALA A 223 -22.89 -5.98 1.39
CA ALA A 223 -23.91 -5.88 2.43
C ALA A 223 -24.11 -4.43 2.87
N GLU A 224 -23.02 -3.69 3.12
CA GLU A 224 -23.05 -2.27 3.44
C GLU A 224 -23.68 -1.44 2.31
N SER A 225 -23.34 -1.73 1.05
CA SER A 225 -23.93 -1.05 -0.11
C SER A 225 -25.43 -1.31 -0.22
N ARG A 226 -25.89 -2.54 0.04
CA ARG A 226 -27.32 -2.89 0.06
C ARG A 226 -28.07 -2.14 1.16
N ILE A 227 -27.52 -2.08 2.37
CA ILE A 227 -28.12 -1.34 3.49
C ILE A 227 -28.25 0.16 3.14
N ARG A 228 -27.19 0.76 2.56
CA ARG A 228 -27.23 2.16 2.13
C ARG A 228 -28.28 2.42 1.06
N GLN A 229 -28.43 1.52 0.10
CA GLN A 229 -29.43 1.64 -0.95
C GLN A 229 -30.85 1.59 -0.37
N VAL A 230 -31.13 0.66 0.54
CA VAL A 230 -32.44 0.57 1.22
C VAL A 230 -32.74 1.85 1.99
N ALA A 231 -31.76 2.41 2.72
CA ALA A 231 -31.94 3.67 3.45
C ALA A 231 -32.20 4.87 2.51
N LEU A 232 -31.53 4.92 1.36
CA LEU A 232 -31.77 5.95 0.34
C LEU A 232 -33.17 5.84 -0.27
N VAL A 233 -33.64 4.63 -0.58
CA VAL A 233 -35.00 4.41 -1.10
C VAL A 233 -36.05 4.81 -0.05
N ALA A 234 -35.85 4.41 1.22
CA ALA A 234 -36.76 4.77 2.30
C ALA A 234 -36.87 6.29 2.49
N THR A 235 -35.73 6.98 2.61
CA THR A 235 -35.69 8.44 2.76
C THR A 235 -36.25 9.18 1.53
N ALA A 236 -36.04 8.67 0.32
CA ALA A 236 -36.64 9.23 -0.89
C ALA A 236 -38.17 9.06 -0.90
N SER A 237 -38.69 7.94 -0.40
CA SER A 237 -40.13 7.68 -0.35
C SER A 237 -40.88 8.49 0.73
N GLU A 238 -40.24 8.77 1.86
CA GLU A 238 -40.81 9.57 2.96
C GLU A 238 -40.89 11.05 2.59
N ASN A 239 -39.90 11.55 1.86
CA ASN A 239 -39.91 12.89 1.32
C ASN A 239 -40.89 12.95 0.14
N GLN A 240 -42.18 13.13 0.42
CA GLN A 240 -43.26 13.39 -0.58
C GLN A 240 -43.05 14.70 -1.40
N GLY A 241 -41.82 15.21 -1.47
CA GLY A 241 -41.42 16.45 -2.12
C GLY A 241 -40.83 16.25 -3.52
N VAL A 242 -40.15 17.30 -3.99
CA VAL A 242 -39.52 17.35 -5.32
C VAL A 242 -38.40 16.31 -5.40
N TRP A 243 -38.38 15.51 -6.47
CA TRP A 243 -37.32 14.55 -6.71
C TRP A 243 -35.94 15.21 -6.68
N ASP A 244 -34.99 14.61 -5.95
CA ASP A 244 -33.58 14.98 -6.02
C ASP A 244 -32.81 13.92 -6.81
N LEU A 245 -32.54 14.21 -8.09
CA LEU A 245 -31.71 13.33 -8.94
C LEU A 245 -30.20 13.50 -8.67
N THR A 246 -29.81 14.54 -7.93
CA THR A 246 -28.39 14.82 -7.69
C THR A 246 -27.77 13.79 -6.76
N GLY A 247 -26.48 13.49 -6.97
CA GLY A 247 -25.76 12.51 -6.17
C GLY A 247 -24.87 11.59 -6.99
N ARG A 248 -24.38 10.52 -6.34
CA ARG A 248 -23.57 9.49 -6.99
C ARG A 248 -24.42 8.27 -7.31
N TRP A 249 -24.18 7.72 -8.49
CA TRP A 249 -24.90 6.60 -9.06
C TRP A 249 -23.91 5.52 -9.47
N ASN A 250 -24.27 4.27 -9.21
CA ASN A 250 -23.57 3.09 -9.71
C ASN A 250 -24.32 2.58 -10.94
N ILE A 251 -23.65 2.52 -12.08
CA ILE A 251 -24.25 2.15 -13.36
C ILE A 251 -23.89 0.70 -13.70
N THR A 252 -24.79 -0.02 -14.37
CA THR A 252 -24.57 -1.38 -14.85
C THR A 252 -24.98 -1.42 -16.33
N CYS A 253 -24.05 -1.83 -17.19
CA CYS A 253 -24.29 -2.06 -18.61
C CYS A 253 -23.68 -3.42 -18.96
N PRO A 254 -24.47 -4.51 -18.96
CA PRO A 254 -23.98 -5.87 -19.22
C PRO A 254 -23.20 -6.00 -20.54
N GLU A 255 -23.69 -5.37 -21.60
CA GLU A 255 -23.12 -5.42 -22.95
C GLU A 255 -21.71 -4.78 -22.98
N MET A 256 -21.51 -3.70 -22.24
CA MET A 256 -20.18 -3.08 -22.11
C MET A 256 -19.24 -3.84 -21.17
N GLN A 257 -19.77 -4.72 -20.31
CA GLN A 257 -18.94 -5.62 -19.50
C GLN A 257 -18.34 -6.76 -20.31
N GLU A 258 -18.83 -7.09 -21.51
CA GLU A 258 -18.26 -8.19 -22.32
C GLU A 258 -16.98 -7.78 -23.06
N TYR A 259 -16.76 -6.48 -23.31
CA TYR A 259 -15.54 -5.93 -23.93
C TYR A 259 -14.29 -5.95 -23.00
N LYS A 260 -14.22 -6.94 -22.09
CA LYS A 260 -13.22 -7.16 -21.02
C LYS A 260 -11.82 -7.44 -21.58
N LEU A 261 -11.02 -6.38 -21.74
CA LEU A 261 -9.56 -6.47 -21.88
C LEU A 261 -8.81 -5.84 -20.70
N GLY A 262 -9.43 -5.74 -19.52
CA GLY A 262 -8.79 -5.20 -18.31
C GLY A 262 -9.66 -5.23 -17.06
N LYS A 263 -9.01 -5.02 -15.90
CA LYS A 263 -9.66 -4.92 -14.58
C LYS A 263 -10.61 -3.72 -14.57
N LEU A 264 -11.91 -3.98 -14.61
CA LEU A 264 -12.95 -2.93 -14.61
C LEU A 264 -12.85 -2.07 -13.34
N THR A 265 -12.66 -0.77 -13.53
CA THR A 265 -13.10 0.23 -12.55
C THR A 265 -14.61 0.36 -12.69
N GLY A 266 -15.37 0.22 -11.60
CA GLY A 266 -16.84 0.26 -11.65
C GLY A 266 -17.40 1.47 -12.41
N PHE A 267 -18.57 1.32 -13.02
CA PHE A 267 -19.22 2.38 -13.77
C PHE A 267 -19.89 3.33 -12.78
N TYR A 268 -19.56 4.62 -12.83
CA TYR A 268 -20.19 5.60 -11.97
C TYR A 268 -20.66 6.82 -12.74
N MET A 269 -21.75 7.40 -12.25
CA MET A 269 -22.30 8.66 -12.75
C MET A 269 -22.53 9.59 -11.55
N ASN A 270 -22.09 10.85 -11.64
CA ASN A 270 -22.40 11.86 -10.63
C ASN A 270 -23.28 12.93 -11.25
N ILE A 271 -24.51 13.09 -10.75
CA ILE A 271 -25.51 14.03 -11.24
C ILE A 271 -25.53 15.27 -10.33
N SER A 272 -25.65 16.45 -10.92
CA SER A 272 -25.85 17.75 -10.27
C SER A 272 -26.91 18.55 -11.03
N ARG A 273 -27.58 19.50 -10.38
CA ARG A 273 -28.45 20.46 -11.07
C ARG A 273 -27.58 21.37 -11.93
N ASP A 274 -27.90 21.48 -13.22
CA ASP A 274 -27.15 22.30 -14.15
C ASP A 274 -27.53 23.77 -14.00
N ILE A 275 -26.53 24.63 -13.81
CA ILE A 275 -26.70 26.08 -13.74
C ILE A 275 -26.12 26.81 -14.96
N ALA A 276 -25.62 26.06 -15.96
CA ALA A 276 -25.15 26.68 -17.20
C ALA A 276 -26.27 27.49 -17.85
N PRO A 277 -26.01 28.68 -18.41
CA PRO A 277 -27.02 29.44 -19.14
C PRO A 277 -27.60 28.59 -20.28
N TYR A 278 -28.87 28.80 -20.62
CA TYR A 278 -29.38 28.24 -21.87
C TYR A 278 -28.50 28.78 -22.99
N PRO A 279 -27.96 27.93 -23.88
CA PRO A 279 -27.40 28.45 -25.12
C PRO A 279 -28.56 29.19 -25.77
N ASN A 280 -28.48 30.53 -25.79
CA ASN A 280 -29.45 31.33 -26.51
C ASN A 280 -29.33 30.87 -27.96
N THR A 281 -30.29 30.07 -28.43
CA THR A 281 -30.37 29.58 -29.81
C THR A 281 -30.46 30.70 -30.85
N ASN A 282 -30.45 31.97 -30.40
CA ASN A 282 -30.50 33.18 -31.20
C ASN A 282 -29.13 33.83 -31.49
N CYS A 283 -27.98 33.24 -31.10
CA CYS A 283 -26.66 33.82 -31.36
C CYS A 283 -25.86 33.18 -32.50
N ASP A 284 -26.48 32.36 -33.34
CA ASP A 284 -25.88 31.82 -34.58
C ASP A 284 -26.55 32.43 -35.83
N SER A 285 -26.76 33.75 -35.83
CA SER A 285 -26.91 34.48 -37.09
C SER A 285 -25.52 34.98 -37.47
N ASP A 286 -24.81 34.10 -38.17
CA ASP A 286 -23.85 34.37 -39.22
C ASP A 286 -23.08 35.70 -39.13
N GLY A 287 -21.80 35.58 -38.79
CA GLY A 287 -20.78 36.41 -39.41
C GLY A 287 -20.80 36.19 -40.93
N ARG A 288 -21.78 36.80 -41.62
CA ARG A 288 -21.61 37.20 -43.01
C ARG A 288 -20.84 38.50 -42.97
N ASP A 289 -19.58 38.42 -43.38
CA ASP A 289 -18.79 39.54 -43.85
C ASP A 289 -19.47 40.12 -45.10
N GLY A 290 -20.54 40.89 -44.87
CA GLY A 290 -21.28 41.64 -45.88
C GLY A 290 -20.79 43.07 -45.87
N PHE A 291 -19.78 43.36 -46.68
CA PHE A 291 -19.50 44.70 -47.19
C PHE A 291 -20.79 45.21 -47.89
N HIS A 292 -21.60 46.02 -47.21
CA HIS A 292 -22.61 46.82 -47.89
C HIS A 292 -22.78 48.20 -47.25
N ASP A 293 -22.49 49.14 -48.15
CA ASP A 293 -22.65 50.58 -48.18
C ASP A 293 -23.87 51.16 -47.45
N GLU A 294 -23.65 52.37 -46.93
CA GLU A 294 -24.63 53.21 -46.27
C GLU A 294 -25.85 53.49 -47.15
N ARG A 295 -27.06 53.13 -46.68
CA ARG A 295 -28.23 53.98 -46.91
C ARG A 295 -29.32 53.78 -45.88
N ALA A 296 -29.65 54.88 -45.23
CA ALA A 296 -30.66 55.05 -44.21
C ALA A 296 -32.07 54.68 -44.70
N THR A 297 -32.81 53.94 -43.88
CA THR A 297 -34.24 54.14 -43.69
C THR A 297 -34.68 53.66 -42.31
N SER A 298 -35.11 54.61 -41.48
CA SER A 298 -35.77 54.39 -40.20
C SER A 298 -37.20 53.88 -40.42
N GLN A 299 -37.49 52.65 -40.00
CA GLN A 299 -38.88 52.20 -39.81
C GLN A 299 -39.06 51.61 -38.41
N ILE A 300 -39.77 52.38 -37.60
CA ILE A 300 -40.24 52.07 -36.26
C ILE A 300 -41.31 50.98 -36.38
N ARG A 301 -40.97 49.72 -36.04
CA ARG A 301 -41.94 48.65 -35.83
C ARG A 301 -42.30 48.56 -34.36
N LYS A 302 -43.57 48.83 -34.07
CA LYS A 302 -44.20 48.63 -32.75
C LYS A 302 -44.17 47.14 -32.41
N HIS A 303 -43.46 46.79 -31.35
CA HIS A 303 -43.50 45.45 -30.76
C HIS A 303 -44.83 45.28 -30.01
N THR A 304 -45.69 44.42 -30.56
CA THR A 304 -46.84 43.87 -29.85
C THR A 304 -46.34 42.84 -28.84
N THR A 305 -46.42 43.15 -27.56
CA THR A 305 -46.15 42.23 -26.45
C THR A 305 -47.26 41.17 -26.40
N VAL A 306 -46.98 39.99 -26.94
CA VAL A 306 -47.81 38.79 -26.76
C VAL A 306 -47.61 38.28 -25.33
N PRO A 307 -48.67 37.84 -24.61
CA PRO A 307 -48.55 37.30 -23.26
C PRO A 307 -47.72 36.02 -23.29
N THR A 308 -46.53 36.06 -22.71
CA THR A 308 -45.66 34.90 -22.52
C THR A 308 -46.38 33.90 -21.61
N GLN A 309 -46.91 32.82 -22.19
CA GLN A 309 -47.32 31.64 -21.44
C GLN A 309 -46.13 31.20 -20.57
N GLU A 310 -46.32 31.12 -19.26
CA GLU A 310 -45.36 30.51 -18.33
C GLU A 310 -45.20 29.04 -18.70
N MET A 311 -44.29 28.76 -19.64
CA MET A 311 -43.82 27.40 -19.89
C MET A 311 -43.23 26.90 -18.58
N SER A 312 -43.76 25.78 -18.06
CA SER A 312 -43.28 25.18 -16.82
C SER A 312 -41.75 25.07 -16.88
N ALA A 313 -41.07 25.65 -15.90
CA ALA A 313 -39.61 25.74 -15.91
C ALA A 313 -38.97 24.35 -16.08
N GLU A 314 -38.43 24.10 -17.27
CA GLU A 314 -37.67 22.88 -17.57
C GLU A 314 -36.46 22.79 -16.64
N VAL A 315 -36.32 21.65 -15.96
CA VAL A 315 -35.19 21.43 -15.04
C VAL A 315 -34.09 20.73 -15.81
N ARG A 316 -32.87 21.29 -15.68
CA ARG A 316 -31.67 20.73 -16.30
C ARG A 316 -30.77 20.11 -15.24
N TYR A 317 -30.23 18.95 -15.58
CA TYR A 317 -29.21 18.27 -14.83
C TYR A 317 -27.97 18.07 -15.68
N TYR A 318 -26.86 17.98 -14.98
CA TYR A 318 -25.53 17.74 -15.51
C TYR A 318 -24.98 16.48 -14.85
N ALA A 319 -24.48 15.54 -15.64
CA ALA A 319 -23.80 14.37 -15.11
C ALA A 319 -22.38 14.24 -15.64
N THR A 320 -21.46 13.85 -14.76
CA THR A 320 -20.16 13.27 -15.17
C THR A 320 -20.27 11.77 -15.08
N PHE A 321 -19.69 11.05 -16.04
CA PHE A 321 -19.70 9.60 -15.98
C PHE A 321 -18.37 9.00 -16.41
N LEU A 322 -18.08 7.82 -15.86
CA LEU A 322 -17.05 6.92 -16.34
C LEU A 322 -17.69 5.56 -16.59
N VAL A 323 -17.76 5.18 -17.85
CA VAL A 323 -18.39 3.96 -18.32
C VAL A 323 -17.37 3.14 -19.10
N ASN A 324 -16.82 2.09 -18.47
CA ASN A 324 -15.69 1.31 -18.99
C ASN A 324 -14.49 2.23 -19.34
N LYS A 325 -14.14 2.34 -20.63
CA LYS A 325 -13.09 3.24 -21.11
C LYS A 325 -13.64 4.59 -21.57
N ILE A 326 -14.89 4.96 -21.30
CA ILE A 326 -15.47 6.20 -21.78
C ILE A 326 -15.67 7.13 -20.58
N ALA A 327 -14.97 8.26 -20.56
CA ALA A 327 -15.21 9.33 -19.62
C ALA A 327 -15.94 10.46 -20.34
N GLY A 328 -17.00 11.00 -19.74
CA GLY A 328 -17.80 12.00 -20.41
C GLY A 328 -18.66 12.85 -19.50
N VAL A 329 -19.37 13.76 -20.16
CA VAL A 329 -20.39 14.61 -19.59
C VAL A 329 -21.72 14.42 -20.30
N MET A 330 -22.78 14.52 -19.53
CA MET A 330 -24.15 14.36 -19.98
C MET A 330 -24.96 15.58 -19.55
N ARG A 331 -25.76 16.13 -20.46
CA ARG A 331 -26.80 17.12 -20.16
C ARG A 331 -28.13 16.43 -20.24
N ILE A 332 -28.89 16.47 -19.15
CA ILE A 332 -30.18 15.80 -18.99
C ILE A 332 -31.23 16.89 -18.85
N SER A 333 -32.32 16.81 -19.60
CA SER A 333 -33.37 17.82 -19.66
C SER A 333 -34.74 17.15 -19.73
N GLY A 334 -35.72 17.73 -19.04
CA GLY A 334 -37.04 17.13 -18.93
C GLY A 334 -37.92 17.83 -17.89
N PRO A 335 -39.14 17.29 -17.67
CA PRO A 335 -40.10 17.89 -16.76
C PRO A 335 -39.64 17.83 -15.30
N VAL A 336 -40.14 18.76 -14.48
CA VAL A 336 -40.02 18.68 -13.02
C VAL A 336 -40.80 17.45 -12.57
N ALA A 337 -40.10 16.44 -12.03
CA ALA A 337 -40.78 15.28 -11.46
C ALA A 337 -41.56 15.69 -10.21
N SER A 338 -42.86 15.38 -10.20
CA SER A 338 -43.71 15.56 -9.02
C SER A 338 -43.43 14.47 -7.99
N GLY A 339 -43.57 14.79 -6.70
CA GLY A 339 -43.40 13.80 -5.62
C GLY A 339 -44.35 12.60 -5.68
N LYS A 340 -45.43 12.68 -6.48
CA LYS A 340 -46.40 11.59 -6.69
C LYS A 340 -46.02 10.64 -7.82
N GLN A 341 -45.13 11.05 -8.73
CA GLN A 341 -44.70 10.19 -9.83
C GLN A 341 -43.74 9.12 -9.29
N LYS A 342 -43.88 7.89 -9.79
CA LYS A 342 -42.95 6.78 -9.53
C LYS A 342 -41.82 6.70 -10.54
N ALA A 343 -42.02 7.28 -11.72
CA ALA A 343 -41.10 7.32 -12.84
C ALA A 343 -41.15 8.69 -13.53
N CYS A 344 -40.01 9.16 -14.03
CA CYS A 344 -39.86 10.37 -14.82
C CYS A 344 -38.94 10.09 -16.01
N ALA A 345 -39.47 10.19 -17.22
CA ALA A 345 -38.69 10.13 -18.44
C ALA A 345 -38.09 11.51 -18.75
N MET A 346 -36.80 11.53 -19.03
CA MET A 346 -36.04 12.70 -19.42
C MET A 346 -35.26 12.39 -20.69
N THR A 347 -34.80 13.43 -21.37
CA THR A 347 -33.91 13.29 -22.51
C THR A 347 -32.51 13.70 -22.13
N TYR A 348 -31.52 13.20 -22.85
CA TYR A 348 -30.14 13.58 -22.61
C TYR A 348 -29.30 13.58 -23.88
N GLN A 349 -28.23 14.37 -23.84
CA GLN A 349 -27.15 14.37 -24.81
C GLN A 349 -25.82 14.22 -24.07
N TRP A 350 -24.81 13.65 -24.72
CA TRP A 350 -23.52 13.45 -24.06
C TRP A 350 -22.33 13.72 -24.98
N ARG A 351 -21.20 14.01 -24.33
CA ARG A 351 -19.88 14.13 -24.96
C ARG A 351 -18.85 13.39 -24.13
N GLY A 352 -17.91 12.70 -24.76
CA GLY A 352 -16.91 11.94 -24.03
C GLY A 352 -15.71 11.52 -24.86
N LEU A 353 -14.74 10.97 -24.16
CA LEU A 353 -13.46 10.49 -24.68
C LEU A 353 -13.18 9.08 -24.20
N GLU A 354 -12.56 8.30 -25.09
CA GLU A 354 -12.02 6.99 -24.75
C GLU A 354 -10.74 7.17 -23.91
N THR A 355 -10.76 6.82 -22.63
CA THR A 355 -9.66 6.94 -21.68
C THR A 355 -8.40 6.14 -22.07
N GLY A 356 -8.53 5.15 -22.96
CA GLY A 356 -7.39 4.36 -23.43
C GLY A 356 -6.49 5.09 -24.43
N LYS A 357 -7.08 5.70 -25.47
CA LYS A 357 -6.35 6.39 -26.56
C LYS A 357 -6.57 7.90 -26.58
N GLY A 358 -7.39 8.43 -25.67
CA GLY A 358 -7.79 9.83 -25.62
C GLY A 358 -8.73 10.27 -26.75
N ARG A 359 -9.19 9.34 -27.61
CA ARG A 359 -9.97 9.67 -28.81
C ARG A 359 -11.39 10.08 -28.42
N LEU A 360 -11.87 11.17 -29.01
CA LEU A 360 -13.25 11.60 -28.80
C LEU A 360 -14.25 10.71 -29.52
N VAL A 361 -15.42 10.52 -28.94
CA VAL A 361 -16.52 9.80 -29.58
C VAL A 361 -17.34 10.81 -30.39
N PRO A 362 -17.33 10.77 -31.74
CA PRO A 362 -18.01 11.76 -32.56
C PRO A 362 -19.51 11.43 -32.70
N GLY A 363 -20.36 12.46 -32.67
CA GLY A 363 -21.80 12.34 -32.94
C GLY A 363 -22.78 12.17 -31.76
N PRO A 364 -22.42 11.74 -30.53
CA PRO A 364 -23.41 11.54 -29.49
C PRO A 364 -24.08 12.82 -28.99
N ASP A 365 -23.51 13.99 -29.27
CA ASP A 365 -24.14 15.28 -28.95
C ASP A 365 -25.23 15.68 -29.95
N LYS A 366 -25.37 14.95 -31.06
CA LYS A 366 -26.43 15.14 -32.06
C LYS A 366 -27.62 14.21 -31.86
N VAL A 367 -27.45 13.15 -31.07
CA VAL A 367 -28.49 12.17 -30.80
C VAL A 367 -29.12 12.49 -29.46
N LEU A 368 -30.43 12.75 -29.46
CA LEU A 368 -31.20 12.92 -28.24
C LEU A 368 -31.64 11.53 -27.77
N MET A 369 -31.15 11.11 -26.60
CA MET A 369 -31.43 9.80 -26.02
C MET A 369 -32.41 9.93 -24.85
N GLU A 370 -33.13 8.85 -24.54
CA GLU A 370 -34.05 8.80 -23.39
C GLU A 370 -33.38 8.18 -22.16
N VAL A 371 -33.65 8.75 -20.99
CA VAL A 371 -33.28 8.20 -19.68
C VAL A 371 -34.49 8.26 -18.77
N VAL A 372 -34.81 7.14 -18.12
CA VAL A 372 -35.94 6.99 -17.22
C VAL A 372 -35.41 6.88 -15.80
N PHE A 373 -35.75 7.86 -14.96
CA PHE A 373 -35.54 7.77 -13.53
C PHE A 373 -36.78 7.16 -12.88
N SER A 374 -36.60 6.16 -12.02
CA SER A 374 -37.68 5.44 -11.35
C SER A 374 -37.42 5.33 -9.85
N GLU A 375 -38.34 4.69 -9.12
CA GLU A 375 -38.26 4.51 -7.67
C GLU A 375 -38.01 5.83 -6.94
N TYR A 376 -38.78 6.86 -7.30
CA TYR A 376 -38.67 8.20 -6.72
C TYR A 376 -37.28 8.84 -6.93
N GLY A 377 -36.63 8.54 -8.05
CA GLY A 377 -35.31 9.09 -8.39
C GLY A 377 -34.15 8.36 -7.72
N THR A 378 -34.32 7.09 -7.36
CA THR A 378 -33.26 6.25 -6.80
C THR A 378 -32.80 5.13 -7.75
N ALA A 379 -33.56 4.87 -8.81
CA ALA A 379 -33.19 4.00 -9.91
C ALA A 379 -33.15 4.78 -11.23
N VAL A 380 -32.31 4.36 -12.17
CA VAL A 380 -32.21 4.93 -13.51
C VAL A 380 -32.06 3.81 -14.53
N SER A 381 -32.71 3.93 -15.67
CA SER A 381 -32.48 3.09 -16.84
C SER A 381 -32.45 3.94 -18.10
N GLY A 382 -31.79 3.45 -19.13
CA GLY A 382 -31.75 4.13 -20.41
C GLY A 382 -30.94 3.35 -21.41
N GLU A 383 -30.72 3.98 -22.55
CA GLU A 383 -29.89 3.43 -23.61
C GLU A 383 -28.73 4.37 -23.85
N PHE A 384 -27.59 3.83 -24.21
CA PHE A 384 -26.35 4.56 -24.48
C PHE A 384 -25.87 4.21 -25.89
N GLU A 385 -25.60 5.23 -26.70
CA GLU A 385 -25.12 5.09 -28.07
C GLU A 385 -23.99 6.09 -28.34
N GLY A 386 -23.00 5.68 -29.13
CA GLY A 386 -21.91 6.53 -29.58
C GLY A 386 -21.12 5.87 -30.72
N GLY A 387 -20.45 6.66 -31.55
CA GLY A 387 -19.86 6.26 -32.84
C GLY A 387 -18.78 5.17 -32.87
N GLY A 388 -18.63 4.37 -31.81
CA GLY A 388 -17.74 3.20 -31.74
C GLY A 388 -18.34 1.97 -31.06
N PHE A 389 -19.60 2.01 -30.60
CA PHE A 389 -20.25 0.92 -29.91
C PHE A 389 -21.71 0.80 -30.38
N PRO A 390 -22.30 -0.42 -30.39
CA PRO A 390 -23.73 -0.56 -30.63
C PRO A 390 -24.52 0.18 -29.54
N ARG A 391 -25.78 0.49 -29.84
CA ARG A 391 -26.74 0.95 -28.82
C ARG A 391 -26.85 -0.13 -27.75
N VAL A 392 -26.60 0.22 -26.50
CA VAL A 392 -26.59 -0.69 -25.36
C VAL A 392 -27.51 -0.17 -24.27
N THR A 393 -28.08 -1.07 -23.49
CA THR A 393 -28.92 -0.69 -22.36
C THR A 393 -28.08 -0.50 -21.10
N PHE A 394 -28.50 0.42 -20.23
CA PHE A 394 -27.91 0.55 -18.90
C PHE A 394 -28.99 0.69 -17.84
N THR A 395 -28.66 0.22 -16.65
CA THR A 395 -29.41 0.46 -15.42
C THR A 395 -28.49 1.10 -14.40
N GLY A 396 -29.04 1.68 -13.35
CA GLY A 396 -28.25 2.30 -12.31
C GLY A 396 -29.04 2.53 -11.04
N VAL A 397 -28.31 2.58 -9.94
CA VAL A 397 -28.86 2.80 -8.60
C VAL A 397 -28.12 3.94 -7.91
N LYS A 398 -28.88 4.78 -7.23
CA LYS A 398 -28.32 5.90 -6.47
C LYS A 398 -27.64 5.36 -5.21
N VAL A 399 -26.37 5.70 -5.03
CA VAL A 399 -25.54 5.24 -3.89
C VAL A 399 -25.24 6.35 -2.89
N GLU A 400 -25.43 7.61 -3.27
CA GLU A 400 -25.23 8.78 -2.42
C GLU A 400 -26.18 9.91 -2.83
N ALA A 401 -26.84 10.55 -1.88
CA ALA A 401 -27.68 11.72 -2.13
C ALA A 401 -26.82 12.97 -2.38
N GLY A 402 -27.16 13.75 -3.40
CA GLY A 402 -26.46 15.00 -3.72
C GLY A 402 -27.05 16.23 -3.05
N ASN A 403 -28.22 16.14 -2.42
CA ASN A 403 -28.89 17.22 -1.70
C ASN A 403 -29.06 18.48 -2.57
N ASN A 404 -29.57 18.28 -3.79
CA ASN A 404 -29.74 19.33 -4.80
C ASN A 404 -28.45 20.10 -5.16
N ARG A 405 -27.28 19.44 -5.09
CA ARG A 405 -26.00 20.04 -5.47
C ARG A 405 -26.07 20.65 -6.87
N ARG A 406 -25.56 21.88 -7.00
CA ARG A 406 -25.52 22.64 -8.25
C ARG A 406 -24.11 22.61 -8.85
N SER A 407 -24.02 22.50 -10.17
CA SER A 407 -22.76 22.58 -10.93
C SER A 407 -23.06 23.08 -12.34
N SER A 408 -22.12 23.80 -12.96
CA SER A 408 -22.27 24.21 -14.37
C SER A 408 -21.71 23.14 -15.30
N SER A 409 -22.46 22.75 -16.32
CA SER A 409 -21.96 21.89 -17.40
C SER A 409 -21.10 22.65 -18.41
N GLU A 410 -21.11 23.99 -18.40
CA GLU A 410 -20.56 24.83 -19.47
C GLU A 410 -19.09 24.54 -19.76
N TYR A 411 -18.23 24.64 -18.74
CA TYR A 411 -16.80 24.40 -18.90
C TYR A 411 -16.47 22.99 -19.42
N PRO A 412 -16.92 21.90 -18.77
CA PRO A 412 -16.55 20.57 -19.22
C PRO A 412 -17.22 20.24 -20.56
N TRP A 413 -18.46 20.67 -20.81
CA TRP A 413 -19.12 20.49 -22.12
C TRP A 413 -18.35 21.15 -23.27
N ASN A 414 -17.88 22.38 -23.05
CA ASN A 414 -17.09 23.13 -24.03
C ASN A 414 -15.68 22.56 -24.18
N SER A 415 -15.09 22.01 -23.12
CA SER A 415 -13.81 21.31 -23.17
C SER A 415 -13.85 20.14 -24.16
N PHE A 416 -14.90 19.30 -24.09
CA PHE A 416 -15.10 18.23 -25.06
C PHE A 416 -15.38 18.74 -26.48
N ALA A 417 -16.07 19.88 -26.63
CA ALA A 417 -16.32 20.52 -27.93
C ALA A 417 -15.03 20.94 -28.62
N ARG A 418 -14.18 21.69 -27.90
CA ARG A 418 -12.90 22.19 -28.41
C ARG A 418 -11.94 21.05 -28.73
N ALA A 419 -11.93 20.01 -27.90
CA ALA A 419 -11.18 18.82 -28.18
C ALA A 419 -11.64 18.17 -29.52
N HIS A 420 -12.94 18.17 -29.79
CA HIS A 420 -13.51 17.57 -31.01
C HIS A 420 -13.11 18.37 -32.26
N GLU A 421 -13.17 19.69 -32.18
CA GLU A 421 -12.69 20.57 -33.26
C GLU A 421 -11.20 20.39 -33.53
N LYS A 422 -10.39 20.27 -32.48
CA LYS A 422 -8.94 20.05 -32.60
C LYS A 422 -8.58 18.69 -33.23
N GLU A 423 -9.35 17.63 -32.98
CA GLU A 423 -9.12 16.32 -33.58
C GLU A 423 -9.64 16.18 -35.01
N ARG A 424 -10.53 17.10 -35.46
CA ARG A 424 -11.18 17.06 -36.78
C ARG A 424 -10.18 17.04 -37.96
N PRO A 425 -9.09 17.84 -37.99
CA PRO A 425 -8.13 17.83 -39.10
C PRO A 425 -7.30 16.55 -39.18
N SER A 426 -6.92 15.98 -38.04
CA SER A 426 -6.10 14.76 -37.98
C SER A 426 -6.85 13.47 -38.38
N ARG A 427 -8.19 13.49 -38.39
CA ARG A 427 -9.02 12.32 -38.72
C ARG A 427 -9.25 12.14 -40.22
N TRP A 428 -9.33 13.24 -40.97
CA TRP A 428 -9.53 13.25 -42.41
C TRP A 428 -8.20 13.51 -43.09
N GLY A 429 -7.19 12.67 -42.77
CA GLY A 429 -5.79 12.84 -43.18
C GLY A 429 -5.73 13.54 -44.53
N ILE A 430 -5.07 14.71 -44.54
CA ILE A 430 -5.02 15.61 -45.70
C ILE A 430 -4.79 14.73 -46.93
N PHE A 431 -5.81 14.56 -47.75
CA PHE A 431 -5.66 14.00 -49.07
C PHE A 431 -4.92 15.09 -49.86
N VAL A 432 -3.59 15.09 -49.74
CA VAL A 432 -2.69 15.84 -50.62
C VAL A 432 -2.55 15.05 -51.91
#